data_AF-A0AAV1UPJ1-F1
#
_entry.id   AF-A0AAV1UPJ1-F1
#
_cell.length_a   1.000
_cell.length_b   1.000
_cell.length_c   1.000
_cell.angle_alpha   90.00
_cell.angle_beta   90.00
_cell.angle_gamma   90.00
#
_symmetry.space_group_name_H-M   'P 1'
#
loop_
_entity.id
_entity.type
_entity.pdbx_description
1 polymer ?
#
loop_
_entity_poly.entity_id
_entity_poly.type
_entity_poly.pdbx_seq_one_letter_code
_entity_poly.pdbx_strand_id
1 'polypeptide(L)'
;MNMFDVEEYSFHITREGYSHLSDSEWEVVGRMSVLMDETAISGMLESLSRDHQHADINKFLQGELAVERQKIALLQKQGSHQSMGGPTHMRRPETLKIEISRYKGTDEDSRLGRVKNWTLELKLHDPNVFESLEILKSRPKETFEPPRAEFRARSALLRLKQGKRDVHAYAQHLRHLASSVTENPVDEHTLINVFINGLVDGPVKTYMFQEDFHTMEKAIAYAEQEDFSRRQSQANSSNYRSTRRQETGGPEPMDL
;
A
#
# COMPACT_ATOMS: atom_id res chain seq x y z
N MET A 1 17.21 56.81 36.45
CA MET A 1 18.44 56.50 35.70
C MET A 1 18.37 55.02 35.37
N ASN A 2 17.53 54.66 34.40
CA ASN A 2 17.13 53.29 34.14
C ASN A 2 17.29 53.05 32.63
N MET A 3 18.36 52.37 32.23
CA MET A 3 18.49 51.75 30.92
C MET A 3 19.71 50.82 30.93
N PHE A 4 19.48 49.60 31.40
CA PHE A 4 20.30 48.42 31.12
C PHE A 4 19.34 47.23 31.08
N ASP A 5 18.32 47.34 30.23
CA ASP A 5 17.77 46.13 29.62
C ASP A 5 18.94 45.48 28.87
N VAL A 6 19.33 44.29 29.32
CA VAL A 6 20.21 43.44 28.54
C VAL A 6 19.34 42.93 27.40
N GLU A 7 19.42 43.59 26.24
CA GLU A 7 18.83 43.08 25.01
C GLU A 7 19.52 41.74 24.72
N GLU A 8 18.85 40.66 25.13
CA GLU A 8 19.18 39.29 24.75
C GLU A 8 18.87 39.17 23.26
N TYR A 9 19.82 39.62 22.43
CA TYR A 9 19.77 39.58 20.97
C TYR A 9 19.63 38.12 20.52
N SER A 10 18.38 37.67 20.44
CA SER A 10 18.06 36.36 19.91
C SER A 10 18.35 36.38 18.42
N PHE A 11 19.54 35.88 18.08
CA PHE A 11 20.14 35.91 16.74
C PHE A 11 19.48 34.85 15.84
N HIS A 12 18.16 34.96 15.70
CA HIS A 12 17.38 34.08 14.87
C HIS A 12 17.74 34.29 13.40
N ILE A 13 18.10 33.20 12.74
CA ILE A 13 18.51 33.21 11.33
C ILE A 13 17.25 33.37 10.46
N THR A 14 16.86 34.62 10.24
CA THR A 14 15.65 34.98 9.50
C THR A 14 15.87 34.99 7.98
N ARG A 15 14.88 34.48 7.24
CA ARG A 15 14.93 34.35 5.76
C ARG A 15 15.07 35.70 5.05
N GLU A 16 14.66 36.78 5.69
CA GLU A 16 14.72 38.15 5.14
C GLU A 16 16.18 38.64 5.02
N GLY A 17 17.05 38.30 5.98
CA GLY A 17 18.48 38.65 5.95
C GLY A 17 19.30 37.91 4.89
N TYR A 18 18.81 36.77 4.40
CA TYR A 18 19.52 35.86 3.50
C TYR A 18 18.75 35.60 2.19
N SER A 19 18.02 36.61 1.71
CA SER A 19 17.21 36.58 0.48
C SER A 19 17.96 36.30 -0.84
N HIS A 20 19.29 36.13 -0.78
CA HIS A 20 20.12 35.63 -1.90
C HIS A 20 20.27 34.12 -1.95
N LEU A 21 19.96 33.39 -0.88
CA LEU A 21 19.95 31.93 -0.87
C LEU A 21 18.67 31.41 -1.55
N SER A 22 18.80 30.37 -2.38
CA SER A 22 17.63 29.71 -2.95
C SER A 22 16.81 28.98 -1.88
N ASP A 23 15.51 28.75 -2.14
CA ASP A 23 14.63 28.02 -1.23
C ASP A 23 15.20 26.64 -0.84
N SER A 24 15.86 25.95 -1.77
CA SER A 24 16.57 24.68 -1.52
C SER A 24 17.82 24.81 -0.64
N GLU A 25 18.53 25.94 -0.69
CA GLU A 25 19.67 26.21 0.19
C GLU A 25 19.20 26.65 1.58
N TRP A 26 18.11 27.41 1.66
CA TRP A 26 17.46 27.75 2.92
C TRP A 26 16.92 26.51 3.66
N GLU A 27 16.37 25.55 2.92
CA GLU A 27 15.97 24.24 3.45
C GLU A 27 17.17 23.44 4.00
N VAL A 28 18.36 23.58 3.40
CA VAL A 28 19.60 23.00 3.93
C VAL A 28 20.04 23.71 5.21
N VAL A 29 19.98 25.05 5.28
CA VAL A 29 20.26 25.79 6.54
C VAL A 29 19.33 25.32 7.67
N GLY A 30 18.04 25.10 7.37
CA GLY A 30 17.08 24.51 8.30
C GLY A 30 17.30 23.03 8.65
N ARG A 31 18.08 22.27 7.87
CA ARG A 31 18.61 20.95 8.26
C ARG A 31 19.89 21.06 9.08
N MET A 32 20.75 22.04 8.80
CA MET A 32 21.98 22.27 9.56
C MET A 32 21.68 22.61 11.02
N SER A 33 20.60 23.35 11.33
CA SER A 33 20.18 23.65 12.71
C SER A 33 19.66 22.46 13.52
N VAL A 34 19.52 21.27 12.90
CA VAL A 34 19.24 19.99 13.59
C VAL A 34 20.55 19.29 14.01
N LEU A 35 21.70 19.73 13.48
CA LEU A 35 23.00 19.07 13.58
C LEU A 35 24.12 19.99 14.12
N MET A 36 23.89 21.30 14.17
CA MET A 36 24.80 22.34 14.64
C MET A 36 24.01 23.44 15.34
N ASP A 37 24.57 24.04 16.40
CA ASP A 37 23.91 25.12 17.14
C ASP A 37 23.71 26.38 16.27
N GLU A 38 22.59 27.08 16.45
CA GLU A 38 22.21 28.26 15.65
C GLU A 38 23.30 29.35 15.63
N THR A 39 24.02 29.53 16.75
CA THR A 39 25.16 30.46 16.86
C THR A 39 26.35 30.09 15.98
N ALA A 40 26.62 28.80 15.77
CA ALA A 40 27.67 28.33 14.87
C ALA A 40 27.28 28.53 13.40
N ILE A 41 25.99 28.42 13.08
CA ILE A 41 25.44 28.66 11.75
C ILE A 41 25.44 30.17 11.44
N SER A 42 25.03 31.02 12.39
CA SER A 42 25.06 32.48 12.20
C SER A 42 26.51 32.99 12.07
N GLY A 43 27.42 32.54 12.95
CA GLY A 43 28.85 32.87 12.83
C GLY A 43 29.50 32.38 11.52
N MET A 44 29.05 31.26 10.97
CA MET A 44 29.45 30.80 9.63
C MET A 44 28.91 31.74 8.54
N LEU A 45 27.61 32.04 8.54
CA LEU A 45 26.96 32.87 7.53
C LEU A 45 27.41 34.35 7.57
N GLU A 46 27.73 34.89 8.74
CA GLU A 46 28.22 36.26 8.92
C GLU A 46 29.70 36.44 8.53
N SER A 47 30.53 35.40 8.73
CA SER A 47 31.97 35.48 8.42
C SER A 47 32.33 35.13 6.98
N LEU A 48 31.48 34.37 6.28
CA LEU A 48 31.70 33.96 4.89
C LEU A 48 30.99 34.89 3.91
N SER A 49 31.71 35.34 2.88
CA SER A 49 31.12 36.08 1.75
C SER A 49 30.06 35.25 1.02
N ARG A 50 29.05 35.88 0.43
CA ARG A 50 27.92 35.24 -0.31
C ARG A 50 28.31 33.99 -1.11
N ASP A 51 29.30 34.06 -2.01
CA ASP A 51 29.70 32.92 -2.85
C ASP A 51 30.26 31.73 -2.04
N HIS A 52 30.93 32.01 -0.92
CA HIS A 52 31.40 30.99 0.02
C HIS A 52 30.26 30.41 0.89
N GLN A 53 29.22 31.20 1.22
CA GLN A 53 28.01 30.67 1.87
C GLN A 53 27.34 29.62 0.96
N HIS A 54 27.14 29.94 -0.32
CA HIS A 54 26.65 28.97 -1.30
C HIS A 54 27.59 27.74 -1.39
N ALA A 55 28.91 27.93 -1.40
CA ALA A 55 29.87 26.83 -1.48
C ALA A 55 29.81 25.87 -0.27
N ASP A 56 29.81 26.39 0.97
CA ASP A 56 29.77 25.56 2.17
C ASP A 56 28.40 24.90 2.40
N ILE A 57 27.28 25.57 2.05
CA ILE A 57 25.93 24.96 2.06
C ILE A 57 25.86 23.79 1.05
N ASN A 58 26.38 23.99 -0.18
CA ASN A 58 26.39 22.93 -1.19
C ASN A 58 27.35 21.78 -0.84
N LYS A 59 28.44 22.06 -0.12
CA LYS A 59 29.39 21.06 0.41
C LYS A 59 28.78 20.26 1.56
N PHE A 60 27.97 20.87 2.42
CA PHE A 60 27.17 20.17 3.44
C PHE A 60 26.16 19.22 2.76
N LEU A 61 25.39 19.72 1.78
CA LEU A 61 24.45 18.91 1.00
C LEU A 61 25.13 17.75 0.25
N GLN A 62 26.34 17.96 -0.27
CA GLN A 62 27.15 16.89 -0.86
C GLN A 62 27.63 15.85 0.17
N GLY A 63 27.92 16.27 1.41
CA GLY A 63 28.22 15.38 2.53
C GLY A 63 27.03 14.49 2.91
N GLU A 64 25.84 15.10 3.08
CA GLU A 64 24.58 14.39 3.34
C GLU A 64 24.28 13.36 2.24
N LEU A 65 24.39 13.77 0.97
CA LEU A 65 24.26 12.88 -0.20
C LEU A 65 25.34 11.78 -0.26
N ALA A 66 26.57 12.04 0.21
CA ALA A 66 27.63 11.03 0.25
C ALA A 66 27.36 9.96 1.32
N VAL A 67 26.86 10.35 2.49
CA VAL A 67 26.46 9.44 3.57
C VAL A 67 25.33 8.51 3.12
N GLU A 68 24.26 9.05 2.53
CA GLU A 68 23.16 8.21 2.02
C GLU A 68 23.57 7.35 0.81
N ARG A 69 24.45 7.84 -0.08
CA ARG A 69 25.05 7.00 -1.14
C ARG A 69 25.88 5.84 -0.56
N GLN A 70 26.62 6.06 0.52
CA GLN A 70 27.38 5.01 1.20
C GLN A 70 26.44 3.99 1.88
N LYS A 71 25.34 4.45 2.47
CA LYS A 71 24.28 3.61 3.04
C LYS A 71 23.63 2.71 1.97
N ILE A 72 23.29 3.28 0.81
CA ILE A 72 22.80 2.54 -0.37
C ILE A 72 23.83 1.53 -0.87
N ALA A 73 25.12 1.89 -0.92
CA ALA A 73 26.19 0.97 -1.34
C ALA A 73 26.39 -0.21 -0.36
N LEU A 74 26.20 0.00 0.94
CA LEU A 74 26.22 -1.06 1.95
C LEU A 74 25.02 -2.02 1.80
N LEU A 75 23.82 -1.49 1.57
CA LEU A 75 22.62 -2.28 1.28
C LEU A 75 22.77 -3.10 -0.02
N GLN A 76 23.35 -2.50 -1.07
CA GLN A 76 23.67 -3.23 -2.31
C GLN A 76 24.71 -4.33 -2.07
N LYS A 77 25.75 -4.09 -1.25
CA LYS A 77 26.72 -5.14 -0.89
C LYS A 77 26.09 -6.32 -0.15
N GLN A 78 25.13 -6.09 0.76
CA GLN A 78 24.39 -7.19 1.40
C GLN A 78 23.56 -8.01 0.40
N GLY A 79 23.07 -7.40 -0.69
CA GLY A 79 22.44 -8.10 -1.80
C GLY A 79 23.40 -8.80 -2.77
N SER A 80 24.72 -8.62 -2.65
CA SER A 80 25.71 -8.97 -3.68
C SER A 80 26.40 -10.34 -3.49
N HIS A 81 25.70 -11.32 -2.88
CA HIS A 81 26.11 -12.74 -2.91
C HIS A 81 25.33 -13.55 -3.98
N GLN A 82 25.11 -12.96 -5.17
CA GLN A 82 24.79 -13.71 -6.38
C GLN A 82 25.06 -12.93 -7.68
N SER A 83 25.56 -13.67 -8.67
CA SER A 83 25.86 -13.26 -10.06
C SER A 83 27.05 -12.33 -10.30
N MET A 84 27.81 -12.64 -11.36
CA MET A 84 29.00 -11.94 -11.83
C MET A 84 28.72 -11.27 -13.19
N GLY A 85 29.52 -10.24 -13.53
CA GLY A 85 29.71 -9.80 -14.92
C GLY A 85 28.94 -8.55 -15.36
N GLY A 86 29.67 -7.66 -16.04
CA GLY A 86 29.17 -6.58 -16.90
C GLY A 86 30.16 -6.40 -18.07
N PRO A 87 30.20 -5.26 -18.79
CA PRO A 87 29.34 -4.06 -18.74
C PRO A 87 28.51 -3.97 -20.07
N THR A 88 28.17 -2.85 -20.76
CA THR A 88 28.51 -1.42 -20.66
C THR A 88 27.43 -0.53 -21.32
N HIS A 89 27.21 0.66 -20.74
CA HIS A 89 26.75 1.92 -21.36
C HIS A 89 25.63 1.95 -22.42
N MET A 90 24.42 2.33 -21.97
CA MET A 90 23.67 3.47 -22.55
C MET A 90 22.84 4.14 -21.44
N ARG A 91 23.08 5.42 -21.14
CA ARG A 91 22.29 6.16 -20.14
C ARG A 91 20.95 6.62 -20.73
N ARG A 92 19.85 5.98 -20.30
CA ARG A 92 18.49 6.47 -20.52
C ARG A 92 18.14 7.50 -19.42
N PRO A 93 17.48 8.64 -19.73
CA PRO A 93 17.07 9.60 -18.70
C PRO A 93 16.08 8.99 -17.70
N GLU A 94 16.10 9.50 -16.47
CA GLU A 94 15.35 8.92 -15.34
C GLU A 94 13.84 9.13 -15.47
N THR A 95 13.14 8.10 -15.93
CA THR A 95 11.69 7.99 -15.72
C THR A 95 11.43 7.64 -14.26
N LEU A 96 10.60 8.44 -13.57
CA LEU A 96 10.16 8.20 -12.20
C LEU A 96 9.72 6.74 -12.01
N LYS A 97 10.43 6.00 -11.17
CA LYS A 97 10.09 4.62 -10.82
C LYS A 97 8.89 4.64 -9.87
N ILE A 98 7.68 4.55 -10.44
CA ILE A 98 6.50 4.17 -9.68
C ILE A 98 6.71 2.72 -9.23
N GLU A 99 7.10 2.52 -7.96
CA GLU A 99 7.38 1.19 -7.42
C GLU A 99 6.06 0.45 -7.09
N ILE A 100 5.38 0.00 -8.15
CA ILE A 100 4.27 -0.93 -8.06
C ILE A 100 4.85 -2.29 -7.69
N SER A 101 4.45 -2.84 -6.53
CA SER A 101 4.92 -4.11 -5.99
C SER A 101 4.94 -5.22 -7.06
N ARG A 102 6.11 -5.85 -7.25
CA ARG A 102 6.31 -6.91 -8.25
C ARG A 102 5.45 -8.14 -7.95
N TYR A 103 4.24 -8.16 -8.50
CA TYR A 103 3.41 -9.36 -8.54
C TYR A 103 4.09 -10.41 -9.43
N LYS A 104 4.28 -11.62 -8.92
CA LYS A 104 5.12 -12.66 -9.53
C LYS A 104 4.41 -13.36 -10.69
N GLY A 105 4.34 -12.70 -11.84
CA GLY A 105 3.96 -13.26 -13.14
C GLY A 105 4.93 -12.81 -14.23
N THR A 106 4.99 -13.53 -15.34
CA THR A 106 5.75 -13.13 -16.54
C THR A 106 5.22 -11.79 -17.06
N ASP A 107 6.08 -10.77 -17.15
CA ASP A 107 5.66 -9.38 -17.46
C ASP A 107 4.86 -9.31 -18.78
N GLU A 108 5.23 -10.09 -19.80
CA GLU A 108 4.60 -10.19 -21.13
C GLU A 108 3.05 -10.31 -21.09
N ASP A 109 2.53 -11.30 -20.35
CA ASP A 109 1.09 -11.61 -20.30
C ASP A 109 0.31 -10.68 -19.38
N SER A 110 0.98 -10.02 -18.43
CA SER A 110 0.36 -9.15 -17.45
C SER A 110 -0.40 -8.01 -18.11
N ARG A 111 -1.57 -7.62 -17.57
CA ARG A 111 -2.26 -6.39 -17.99
C ARG A 111 -1.33 -5.17 -17.86
N LEU A 112 -0.41 -5.18 -16.88
CA LEU A 112 0.59 -4.14 -16.71
C LEU A 112 1.66 -4.14 -17.83
N GLY A 113 2.11 -5.32 -18.28
CA GLY A 113 3.03 -5.45 -19.43
C GLY A 113 2.41 -4.95 -20.73
N ARG A 114 1.17 -5.38 -21.01
CA ARG A 114 0.43 -4.93 -22.18
C ARG A 114 0.15 -3.42 -22.18
N VAL A 115 -0.16 -2.82 -21.02
CA VAL A 115 -0.27 -1.35 -20.89
C VAL A 115 1.09 -0.67 -21.10
N LYS A 116 2.20 -1.20 -20.55
CA LYS A 116 3.55 -0.66 -20.78
C LYS A 116 3.91 -0.68 -22.28
N ASN A 117 3.71 -1.80 -22.96
CA ASN A 117 4.07 -1.94 -24.37
C ASN A 117 3.23 -1.00 -25.26
N TRP A 118 1.92 -0.99 -25.08
CA TRP A 118 1.01 -0.10 -25.82
C TRP A 118 1.27 1.40 -25.55
N THR A 119 1.59 1.80 -24.31
CA THR A 119 1.97 3.20 -24.02
C THR A 119 3.33 3.59 -24.61
N LEU A 120 4.24 2.63 -24.78
CA LEU A 120 5.52 2.84 -25.48
C LEU A 120 5.32 2.93 -27.00
N GLU A 121 4.50 2.05 -27.60
CA GLU A 121 4.12 2.08 -29.02
C GLU A 121 3.48 3.43 -29.38
N LEU A 122 2.48 3.87 -28.61
CA LEU A 122 1.86 5.18 -28.79
C LEU A 122 2.87 6.34 -28.73
N LYS A 123 3.84 6.28 -27.80
CA LYS A 123 4.86 7.32 -27.63
C LYS A 123 5.97 7.28 -28.69
N LEU A 124 6.11 6.18 -29.43
CA LEU A 124 6.98 6.09 -30.62
C LEU A 124 6.33 6.74 -31.85
N HIS A 125 5.00 6.75 -31.94
CA HIS A 125 4.27 7.45 -33.00
C HIS A 125 4.14 8.95 -32.71
N ASP A 126 3.68 9.33 -31.51
CA ASP A 126 3.45 10.72 -31.11
C ASP A 126 4.14 11.05 -29.78
N PRO A 127 5.22 11.86 -29.76
CA PRO A 127 5.92 12.21 -28.53
C PRO A 127 5.04 12.88 -27.47
N ASN A 128 3.98 13.60 -27.91
CA ASN A 128 3.08 14.40 -27.07
C ASN A 128 1.75 13.70 -26.72
N VAL A 129 1.53 12.41 -27.04
CA VAL A 129 0.20 11.78 -26.87
C VAL A 129 -0.37 11.77 -25.42
N PHE A 130 0.46 12.09 -24.43
CA PHE A 130 0.11 12.21 -23.01
C PHE A 130 0.44 13.61 -22.45
N GLU A 131 -0.14 14.67 -23.03
CA GLU A 131 0.05 16.07 -22.58
C GLU A 131 -0.44 16.33 -21.15
N SER A 132 -1.39 15.53 -20.66
CA SER A 132 -1.98 15.66 -19.33
C SER A 132 -2.08 14.32 -18.62
N LEU A 133 -1.92 14.33 -17.29
CA LEU A 133 -2.09 13.19 -16.41
C LEU A 133 -3.48 12.56 -16.53
N GLU A 134 -4.52 13.35 -16.81
CA GLU A 134 -5.88 12.81 -16.99
C GLU A 134 -6.06 12.07 -18.33
N ILE A 135 -5.34 12.48 -19.38
CA ILE A 135 -5.26 11.72 -20.64
C ILE A 135 -4.51 10.40 -20.38
N LEU A 136 -3.41 10.44 -19.62
CA LEU A 136 -2.65 9.25 -19.22
C LEU A 136 -3.45 8.30 -18.30
N LYS A 137 -4.45 8.78 -17.55
CA LYS A 137 -5.35 7.95 -16.73
C LYS A 137 -6.55 7.39 -17.51
N SER A 138 -7.14 8.19 -18.40
CA SER A 138 -8.36 7.83 -19.14
C SER A 138 -8.08 6.86 -20.29
N ARG A 139 -7.10 7.16 -21.15
CA ARG A 139 -6.81 6.39 -22.38
C ARG A 139 -6.46 4.91 -22.12
N PRO A 140 -5.69 4.54 -21.07
CA PRO A 140 -5.47 3.13 -20.73
C PRO A 140 -6.68 2.46 -20.07
N LYS A 141 -7.59 3.20 -19.41
CA LYS A 141 -8.88 2.65 -18.98
C LYS A 141 -9.71 2.32 -20.21
N GLU A 142 -10.00 3.30 -21.04
CA GLU A 142 -10.77 3.16 -22.30
C GLU A 142 -10.28 1.99 -23.17
N THR A 143 -8.96 1.81 -23.29
CA THR A 143 -8.37 0.77 -24.15
C THR A 143 -8.35 -0.64 -23.52
N PHE A 144 -8.17 -0.76 -22.19
CA PHE A 144 -8.01 -2.06 -21.51
C PHE A 144 -9.18 -2.47 -20.63
N GLU A 145 -10.17 -1.61 -20.43
CA GLU A 145 -11.40 -1.92 -19.70
C GLU A 145 -12.33 -2.79 -20.59
N PRO A 146 -12.77 -3.97 -20.11
CA PRO A 146 -13.64 -4.82 -20.92
C PRO A 146 -14.96 -4.11 -21.24
N PRO A 147 -15.46 -4.11 -22.49
CA PRO A 147 -16.70 -3.43 -22.86
C PRO A 147 -17.86 -3.78 -21.91
N ARG A 148 -18.44 -2.73 -21.31
CA ARG A 148 -19.46 -2.79 -20.24
C ARG A 148 -18.98 -3.44 -18.93
N ALA A 149 -17.78 -3.11 -18.45
CA ALA A 149 -17.20 -3.68 -17.23
C ALA A 149 -18.10 -3.54 -16.00
N GLU A 150 -18.69 -2.36 -15.76
CA GLU A 150 -19.61 -2.14 -14.63
C GLU A 150 -20.87 -3.04 -14.70
N PHE A 151 -21.43 -3.24 -15.91
CA PHE A 151 -22.53 -4.19 -16.11
C PHE A 151 -22.11 -5.64 -15.86
N ARG A 152 -20.87 -6.00 -16.26
CA ARG A 152 -20.30 -7.32 -15.95
C ARG A 152 -20.16 -7.50 -14.43
N ALA A 153 -19.66 -6.48 -13.72
CA ALA A 153 -19.56 -6.46 -12.26
C ALA A 153 -20.93 -6.64 -11.59
N ARG A 154 -21.95 -5.84 -11.93
CA ARG A 154 -23.33 -6.02 -11.43
C ARG A 154 -23.86 -7.43 -11.73
N SER A 155 -23.62 -7.97 -12.94
CA SER A 155 -24.07 -9.31 -13.32
C SER A 155 -23.33 -10.45 -12.59
N ALA A 156 -22.09 -10.22 -12.18
CA ALA A 156 -21.29 -11.16 -11.40
C ALA A 156 -21.67 -11.11 -9.92
N LEU A 157 -21.95 -9.91 -9.40
CA LEU A 157 -22.46 -9.66 -8.05
C LEU A 157 -23.77 -10.41 -7.81
N LEU A 158 -24.79 -10.19 -8.66
CA LEU A 158 -26.09 -10.86 -8.58
C LEU A 158 -26.03 -12.39 -8.80
N ARG A 159 -24.90 -12.91 -9.30
CA ARG A 159 -24.64 -14.34 -9.50
C ARG A 159 -23.61 -14.91 -8.50
N LEU A 160 -23.17 -14.11 -7.53
CA LEU A 160 -22.10 -14.50 -6.62
C LEU A 160 -22.59 -15.63 -5.71
N LYS A 161 -21.75 -16.65 -5.55
CA LYS A 161 -21.93 -17.74 -4.59
C LYS A 161 -20.59 -18.07 -3.94
N GLN A 162 -20.63 -18.43 -2.65
CA GLN A 162 -19.47 -18.86 -1.90
C GLN A 162 -18.82 -20.09 -2.54
N GLY A 163 -19.60 -21.14 -2.78
CA GLY A 163 -19.14 -22.38 -3.40
C GLY A 163 -18.15 -23.11 -2.50
N LYS A 164 -16.91 -23.32 -2.98
CA LYS A 164 -15.82 -23.95 -2.21
C LYS A 164 -14.93 -22.94 -1.46
N ARG A 165 -15.27 -21.65 -1.47
CA ARG A 165 -14.53 -20.61 -0.73
C ARG A 165 -14.92 -20.59 0.73
N ASP A 166 -14.02 -20.13 1.58
CA ASP A 166 -14.37 -19.76 2.94
C ASP A 166 -15.20 -18.47 2.96
N VAL A 167 -15.82 -18.16 4.11
CA VAL A 167 -16.69 -16.99 4.25
C VAL A 167 -15.92 -15.69 4.01
N HIS A 168 -14.66 -15.60 4.47
CA HIS A 168 -13.85 -14.39 4.30
C HIS A 168 -13.48 -14.13 2.83
N ALA A 169 -12.90 -15.08 2.09
CA ALA A 169 -12.58 -14.84 0.67
C ALA A 169 -13.83 -14.68 -0.21
N TYR A 170 -14.97 -15.22 0.20
CA TYR A 170 -16.27 -14.93 -0.41
C TYR A 170 -16.70 -13.47 -0.16
N ALA A 171 -16.63 -12.99 1.08
CA ALA A 171 -16.94 -11.61 1.45
C ALA A 171 -16.01 -10.59 0.77
N GLN A 172 -14.70 -10.87 0.69
CA GLN A 172 -13.76 -10.01 -0.04
C GLN A 172 -14.09 -9.95 -1.55
N HIS A 173 -14.59 -11.03 -2.15
CA HIS A 173 -15.05 -11.01 -3.53
C HIS A 173 -16.33 -10.16 -3.68
N LEU A 174 -17.25 -10.20 -2.70
CA LEU A 174 -18.42 -9.32 -2.69
C LEU A 174 -18.01 -7.83 -2.60
N ARG A 175 -17.12 -7.48 -1.66
CA ARG A 175 -16.54 -6.12 -1.54
C ARG A 175 -15.85 -5.65 -2.81
N HIS A 176 -15.08 -6.52 -3.47
CA HIS A 176 -14.44 -6.20 -4.74
C HIS A 176 -15.46 -5.92 -5.86
N LEU A 177 -16.51 -6.74 -5.97
CA LEU A 177 -17.54 -6.54 -6.99
C LEU A 177 -18.37 -5.29 -6.71
N ALA A 178 -18.73 -5.01 -5.46
CA ALA A 178 -19.43 -3.79 -5.05
C ALA A 178 -18.59 -2.53 -5.38
N SER A 179 -17.31 -2.50 -4.99
CA SER A 179 -16.41 -1.37 -5.28
C SER A 179 -16.05 -1.21 -6.77
N SER A 180 -16.28 -2.23 -7.60
CA SER A 180 -16.15 -2.12 -9.07
C SER A 180 -17.41 -1.57 -9.78
N VAL A 181 -18.44 -1.18 -9.03
CA VAL A 181 -19.68 -0.57 -9.53
C VAL A 181 -19.72 0.90 -9.06
N THR A 182 -19.20 1.80 -9.90
CA THR A 182 -18.87 3.19 -9.50
C THR A 182 -19.90 4.25 -9.91
N GLU A 183 -20.71 4.04 -10.95
CA GLU A 183 -21.63 5.08 -11.46
C GLU A 183 -22.97 5.07 -10.72
N ASN A 184 -23.43 3.88 -10.33
CA ASN A 184 -24.69 3.71 -9.61
C ASN A 184 -24.53 2.53 -8.63
N PRO A 185 -24.15 2.78 -7.37
CA PRO A 185 -23.85 1.73 -6.40
C PRO A 185 -25.09 0.87 -6.12
N VAL A 186 -24.87 -0.40 -5.79
CA VAL A 186 -25.95 -1.31 -5.43
C VAL A 186 -26.37 -1.05 -4.00
N ASP A 187 -27.69 -0.98 -3.77
CA ASP A 187 -28.29 -0.77 -2.45
C ASP A 187 -27.84 -1.80 -1.40
N GLU A 188 -27.71 -1.36 -0.15
CA GLU A 188 -27.26 -2.17 0.99
C GLU A 188 -28.15 -3.39 1.25
N HIS A 189 -29.48 -3.25 1.20
CA HIS A 189 -30.37 -4.40 1.38
C HIS A 189 -30.20 -5.42 0.24
N THR A 190 -29.97 -4.94 -0.99
CA THR A 190 -29.66 -5.80 -2.14
C THR A 190 -28.31 -6.49 -1.98
N LEU A 191 -27.27 -5.80 -1.49
CA LEU A 191 -25.96 -6.38 -1.20
C LEU A 191 -26.01 -7.44 -0.11
N ILE A 192 -26.71 -7.17 1.00
CA ILE A 192 -26.96 -8.12 2.09
C ILE A 192 -27.73 -9.33 1.58
N ASN A 193 -28.81 -9.13 0.82
CA ASN A 193 -29.62 -10.21 0.26
C ASN A 193 -28.81 -11.10 -0.71
N VAL A 194 -27.94 -10.51 -1.54
CA VAL A 194 -26.98 -11.25 -2.37
C VAL A 194 -25.98 -12.04 -1.51
N PHE A 195 -25.40 -11.41 -0.47
CA PHE A 195 -24.44 -12.05 0.42
C PHE A 195 -25.05 -13.30 1.08
N ILE A 196 -26.21 -13.15 1.73
CA ILE A 196 -26.85 -14.22 2.49
C ILE A 196 -27.30 -15.36 1.56
N ASN A 197 -27.96 -15.06 0.44
CA ASN A 197 -28.40 -16.10 -0.50
C ASN A 197 -27.24 -16.86 -1.16
N GLY A 198 -26.12 -16.18 -1.40
CA GLY A 198 -24.92 -16.77 -2.00
C GLY A 198 -24.06 -17.59 -1.05
N LEU A 199 -24.27 -17.54 0.27
CA LEU A 199 -23.63 -18.43 1.25
C LEU A 199 -24.02 -19.90 0.99
N VAL A 200 -23.14 -20.82 1.39
CA VAL A 200 -23.44 -22.25 1.43
C VAL A 200 -24.50 -22.53 2.50
N ASP A 201 -25.43 -23.43 2.21
CA ASP A 201 -26.49 -23.81 3.14
C ASP A 201 -25.92 -24.54 4.37
N GLY A 202 -26.20 -24.00 5.56
CA GLY A 202 -25.59 -24.43 6.82
C GLY A 202 -25.79 -23.38 7.93
N PRO A 203 -25.27 -23.62 9.15
CA PRO A 203 -25.63 -22.85 10.35
C PRO A 203 -25.45 -21.33 10.20
N VAL A 204 -24.33 -20.87 9.62
CA VAL A 204 -24.05 -19.43 9.42
C VAL A 204 -25.16 -18.77 8.59
N LYS A 205 -25.59 -19.41 7.49
CA LYS A 205 -26.67 -18.91 6.64
C LYS A 205 -28.03 -18.93 7.37
N THR A 206 -28.27 -19.92 8.23
CA THR A 206 -29.47 -19.97 9.07
C THR A 206 -29.51 -18.81 10.07
N TYR A 207 -28.41 -18.53 10.76
CA TYR A 207 -28.31 -17.39 11.70
C TYR A 207 -28.39 -16.05 10.96
N MET A 208 -27.83 -15.93 9.76
CA MET A 208 -27.96 -14.75 8.91
C MET A 208 -29.42 -14.42 8.51
N PHE A 209 -30.32 -15.40 8.50
CA PHE A 209 -31.76 -15.17 8.27
C PHE A 209 -32.58 -14.92 9.55
N GLN A 210 -31.93 -14.89 10.73
CA GLN A 210 -32.58 -14.66 12.04
C GLN A 210 -32.27 -13.28 12.64
N GLU A 211 -31.20 -12.62 12.17
CA GLU A 211 -30.70 -11.32 12.65
C GLU A 211 -30.94 -10.24 11.59
N ASP A 212 -31.34 -9.04 12.00
CA ASP A 212 -31.56 -7.91 11.09
C ASP A 212 -30.25 -7.15 10.78
N PHE A 213 -30.01 -6.88 9.50
CA PHE A 213 -28.82 -6.17 9.02
C PHE A 213 -29.22 -4.94 8.19
N HIS A 214 -28.59 -3.81 8.48
CA HIS A 214 -28.77 -2.53 7.76
C HIS A 214 -27.51 -2.10 6.98
N THR A 215 -26.45 -2.93 6.99
CA THR A 215 -25.20 -2.68 6.27
C THR A 215 -24.49 -4.00 5.96
N MET A 216 -23.97 -4.16 4.75
CA MET A 216 -23.21 -5.31 4.27
C MET A 216 -22.02 -5.64 5.19
N GLU A 217 -21.34 -4.64 5.75
CA GLU A 217 -20.21 -4.87 6.65
C GLU A 217 -20.63 -5.45 8.02
N LYS A 218 -21.80 -5.08 8.59
CA LYS A 218 -22.34 -5.76 9.79
C LYS A 218 -22.65 -7.22 9.47
N ALA A 219 -23.25 -7.48 8.30
CA ALA A 219 -23.58 -8.83 7.85
C ALA A 219 -22.34 -9.71 7.67
N ILE A 220 -21.28 -9.18 7.05
CA ILE A 220 -20.01 -9.89 6.87
C ILE A 220 -19.34 -10.17 8.21
N ALA A 221 -19.20 -9.16 9.10
CA ALA A 221 -18.55 -9.34 10.39
C ALA A 221 -19.22 -10.44 11.23
N TYR A 222 -20.55 -10.47 11.24
CA TYR A 222 -21.33 -11.52 11.90
C TYR A 222 -21.11 -12.90 11.26
N ALA A 223 -21.11 -12.99 9.92
CA ALA A 223 -20.87 -14.25 9.21
C ALA A 223 -19.46 -14.81 9.44
N GLU A 224 -18.44 -13.95 9.49
CA GLU A 224 -17.06 -14.34 9.79
C GLU A 224 -16.91 -14.78 11.26
N GLN A 225 -17.57 -14.09 12.20
CA GLN A 225 -17.64 -14.49 13.61
C GLN A 225 -18.30 -15.87 13.79
N GLU A 226 -19.45 -16.13 13.15
CA GLU A 226 -20.14 -17.42 13.27
C GLU A 226 -19.39 -18.57 12.57
N ASP A 227 -18.74 -18.32 11.43
CA ASP A 227 -17.90 -19.33 10.80
C ASP A 227 -16.66 -19.65 11.66
N PHE A 228 -16.09 -18.67 12.37
CA PHE A 228 -15.02 -18.87 13.36
C PHE A 228 -15.52 -19.66 14.58
N SER A 229 -16.64 -19.27 15.20
CA SER A 229 -17.27 -19.98 16.33
C SER A 229 -17.57 -21.44 16.00
N ARG A 230 -18.05 -21.72 14.77
CA ARG A 230 -18.28 -23.10 14.29
C ARG A 230 -16.98 -23.87 14.12
N ARG A 231 -15.91 -23.28 13.58
CA ARG A 231 -14.59 -23.93 13.46
C ARG A 231 -13.99 -24.25 14.83
N GLN A 232 -14.08 -23.33 15.79
CA GLN A 232 -13.58 -23.52 17.16
C GLN A 232 -14.31 -24.65 17.90
N SER A 233 -15.64 -24.67 17.86
CA SER A 233 -16.44 -25.73 18.47
C SER A 233 -16.19 -27.10 17.83
N GLN A 234 -16.00 -27.17 16.51
CA GLN A 234 -15.61 -28.40 15.81
C GLN A 234 -14.21 -28.90 16.21
N ALA A 235 -13.21 -28.01 16.31
CA ALA A 235 -11.87 -28.36 16.76
C ALA A 235 -11.88 -28.91 18.20
N ASN A 236 -12.56 -28.21 19.12
CA ASN A 236 -12.70 -28.64 20.52
C ASN A 236 -13.43 -30.00 20.63
N SER A 237 -14.52 -30.21 19.87
CA SER A 237 -15.23 -31.49 19.82
C SER A 237 -14.35 -32.64 19.32
N SER A 238 -13.47 -32.39 18.34
CA SER A 238 -12.53 -33.39 17.83
C SER A 238 -11.55 -33.85 18.91
N ASN A 239 -11.04 -32.94 19.74
CA ASN A 239 -10.07 -33.26 20.79
C ASN A 239 -10.64 -34.22 21.84
N TYR A 240 -11.91 -34.06 22.24
CA TYR A 240 -12.57 -34.99 23.17
C TYR A 240 -12.90 -36.36 22.56
N ARG A 241 -12.88 -36.51 21.24
CA ARG A 241 -13.26 -37.77 20.56
C ARG A 241 -12.11 -38.77 20.42
N SER A 242 -10.87 -38.35 20.66
CA SER A 242 -9.68 -39.18 20.44
C SER A 242 -9.36 -40.18 21.57
N THR A 243 -10.06 -40.15 22.71
CA THR A 243 -9.71 -40.94 23.91
C THR A 243 -10.66 -42.09 24.24
N ARG A 244 -11.85 -42.18 23.63
CA ARG A 244 -12.84 -43.22 23.97
C ARG A 244 -12.99 -44.31 22.91
N ARG A 245 -11.96 -45.15 22.75
CA ARG A 245 -12.12 -46.47 22.10
C ARG A 245 -11.12 -47.56 22.50
N GLN A 246 -10.93 -47.77 23.80
CA GLN A 246 -10.34 -49.02 24.33
C GLN A 246 -10.99 -49.46 25.66
N GLU A 247 -12.32 -49.54 25.67
CA GLU A 247 -13.09 -50.21 26.73
C GLU A 247 -13.34 -51.68 26.34
N THR A 248 -12.27 -52.47 26.27
CA THR A 248 -12.36 -53.94 26.13
C THR A 248 -12.32 -54.57 27.52
N GLY A 249 -13.43 -54.42 28.25
CA GLY A 249 -13.60 -54.87 29.62
C GLY A 249 -15.09 -55.08 29.94
N GLY A 250 -15.75 -55.95 29.18
CA GLY A 250 -17.09 -56.41 29.53
C GLY A 250 -17.06 -57.28 30.79
N PRO A 251 -18.20 -57.43 31.52
CA PRO A 251 -18.25 -58.28 32.71
C PRO A 251 -17.84 -59.72 32.39
N GLU A 252 -16.92 -60.25 33.17
CA GLU A 252 -16.44 -61.63 33.03
C GLU A 252 -17.59 -62.61 33.38
N PRO A 253 -17.87 -63.62 32.53
CA PRO A 253 -18.95 -64.56 32.80
C PRO A 253 -18.62 -65.43 34.01
N MET A 254 -19.60 -65.61 34.89
CA MET A 254 -19.48 -66.46 36.07
C MET A 254 -19.73 -67.93 35.67
N ASP A 255 -18.70 -68.76 35.78
CA ASP A 255 -18.81 -70.21 35.58
C ASP A 255 -19.71 -70.87 36.65
N LEU A 256 -20.39 -71.96 36.27
CA LEU A 256 -21.36 -72.73 37.05
C LEU A 256 -21.00 -74.23 37.07
#